data_AF-A0AAU8C5W8-F1
#
_entry.id   AF-A0AAU8C5W8-F1
#
_cell.length_a   1.000
_cell.length_b   1.000
_cell.length_c   1.000
_cell.angle_alpha   90.00
_cell.angle_beta   90.00
_cell.angle_gamma   90.00
#
_symmetry.space_group_name_H-M   'P 1'
#
loop_
_entity.id
_entity.type
_entity.pdbx_description
1 polymer ?
#
loop_
_entity_poly.entity_id
_entity_poly.type
_entity_poly.pdbx_seq_one_letter_code
_entity_poly.pdbx_strand_id
1 'polypeptide(L)' 'MFDDKQKLEISQDELALIEAALHTQSKILSVQASAGGSKALGHLNEVKRVLASISQQRVRDTTAKPAWGGLFRMARLLG' A
#
# COMPACT_ATOMS: atom_id res chain seq x y z
N MET A 1 -5.70 9.73 21.75
CA MET A 1 -5.27 8.36 22.06
C MET A 1 -4.17 8.04 21.06
N PHE A 2 -2.95 7.79 21.52
CA PHE A 2 -1.86 7.41 20.61
C PHE A 2 -2.22 6.03 20.05
N ASP A 3 -2.38 5.93 18.72
CA ASP A 3 -2.50 4.63 18.06
C ASP A 3 -1.17 3.90 18.28
N ASP A 4 -1.14 2.96 19.22
CA ASP A 4 -0.01 2.06 19.43
C ASP A 4 0.11 1.13 18.21
N LYS A 5 0.87 1.59 17.22
CA LYS A 5 1.16 0.81 16.01
C LYS A 5 2.32 -0.12 16.29
N GLN A 6 2.05 -1.41 16.40
CA GLN A 6 3.09 -2.42 16.38
C GLN A 6 3.66 -2.55 14.96
N LYS A 7 4.98 -2.42 14.82
CA LYS A 7 5.67 -2.65 13.55
C LYS A 7 5.81 -4.16 13.36
N LEU A 8 4.96 -4.75 12.53
CA LEU A 8 5.16 -6.11 12.03
C LEU A 8 6.19 -6.08 10.90
N GLU A 9 7.17 -6.98 10.98
CA GLU A 9 8.03 -7.31 9.85
C GLU A 9 7.31 -8.36 9.00
N ILE A 10 6.97 -7.99 7.76
CA ILE A 10 6.21 -8.82 6.83
C ILE A 10 6.98 -8.80 5.51
N SER A 11 7.20 -9.96 4.90
CA SER A 11 7.81 -10.05 3.57
C SER A 11 6.88 -9.49 2.49
N GLN A 12 7.44 -9.15 1.31
CA GLN A 12 6.63 -8.63 0.20
C GLN A 12 5.62 -9.67 -0.32
N ASP A 13 5.94 -10.96 -0.24
CA ASP A 13 5.04 -12.04 -0.65
C ASP A 13 3.88 -12.22 0.34
N GLU A 14 4.17 -12.16 1.65
CA GLU A 14 3.13 -12.15 2.69
C GLU A 14 2.26 -10.89 2.58
N LEU A 15 2.85 -9.73 2.30
CA LEU A 15 2.11 -8.49 2.07
C LEU A 15 1.19 -8.61 0.83
N ALA A 16 1.66 -9.27 -0.24
CA ALA A 16 0.85 -9.54 -1.43
C ALA A 16 -0.31 -10.49 -1.14
N LEU A 17 -0.08 -11.52 -0.32
CA LEU A 17 -1.13 -12.44 0.11
C LEU A 17 -2.21 -11.71 0.93
N ILE A 18 -1.79 -10.86 1.88
CA ILE A 18 -2.69 -10.04 2.70
C ILE A 18 -3.50 -9.09 1.81
N GLU A 19 -2.87 -8.42 0.86
CA GLU A 19 -3.52 -7.52 -0.09
C GLU A 19 -4.58 -8.24 -0.93
N ALA A 20 -4.27 -9.43 -1.45
CA ALA A 20 -5.22 -10.25 -2.21
C ALA A 20 -6.43 -10.69 -1.36
N ALA A 21 -6.20 -11.06 -0.09
CA ALA A 21 -7.27 -11.40 0.84
C ALA A 21 -8.18 -10.19 1.13
N LEU A 22 -7.60 -9.01 1.37
CA LEU A 22 -8.34 -7.77 1.61
C LEU A 22 -9.17 -7.35 0.39
N HIS A 23 -8.65 -7.52 -0.84
CA HIS A 23 -9.43 -7.29 -2.05
C HIS A 23 -10.66 -8.22 -2.13
N THR A 24 -10.51 -9.48 -1.75
CA THR A 24 -11.63 -10.43 -1.71
C THR A 24 -12.66 -10.02 -0.67
N GLN A 25 -12.21 -9.64 0.54
CA GLN A 25 -13.09 -9.16 1.60
C GLN A 25 -13.84 -7.89 1.20
N SER A 26 -13.17 -6.95 0.51
CA SER A 26 -13.78 -5.73 -0.02
C SER A 26 -14.93 -6.04 -1.00
N LYS A 27 -14.79 -7.06 -1.86
CA LYS A 27 -15.87 -7.48 -2.77
C LYS A 27 -17.08 -8.02 -2.01
N ILE A 28 -16.87 -8.88 -1.01
CA ILE A 28 -17.95 -9.44 -0.17
C ILE A 28 -18.67 -8.32 0.58
N LEU A 29 -17.92 -7.44 1.23
CA LEU A 29 -18.46 -6.30 1.97
C LEU A 29 -19.19 -5.31 1.05
N SER A 30 -18.73 -5.12 -0.18
CA SER A 30 -19.42 -4.30 -1.18
C SER A 30 -20.81 -4.86 -1.50
N VAL A 31 -20.94 -6.17 -1.69
CA VAL A 31 -22.25 -6.80 -1.93
C VAL A 31 -23.17 -6.61 -0.72
N GLN A 32 -22.66 -6.83 0.49
CA GLN A 32 -23.42 -6.65 1.74
C GLN A 32 -23.83 -5.19 1.99
N ALA A 33 -22.95 -4.24 1.70
CA ALA A 33 -23.22 -2.81 1.82
C ALA A 33 -24.28 -2.37 0.79
N SER A 34 -24.20 -2.86 -0.45
CA SER A 34 -25.21 -2.61 -1.49
C SER A 34 -26.59 -3.17 -1.12
N ALA A 35 -26.65 -4.23 -0.32
CA ALA A 35 -27.90 -4.75 0.25
C ALA A 35 -28.43 -3.94 1.45
N GLY A 36 -27.84 -2.78 1.76
CA GLY A 36 -28.25 -1.91 2.87
C GLY A 36 -27.55 -2.19 4.21
N GLY A 37 -26.53 -3.06 4.24
CA GLY A 37 -25.78 -3.38 5.45
C GLY A 37 -24.88 -2.22 5.91
N SER A 38 -25.38 -1.36 6.80
CA SER A 38 -24.62 -0.20 7.33
C SER A 38 -23.31 -0.58 8.02
N LYS A 39 -23.29 -1.69 8.78
CA LYS A 39 -22.07 -2.24 9.38
C LYS A 39 -21.07 -2.73 8.32
N ALA A 40 -21.56 -3.37 7.25
CA ALA A 40 -20.72 -3.82 6.15
C ALA A 40 -20.10 -2.63 5.40
N LEU A 41 -20.85 -1.52 5.26
CA LEU A 41 -20.32 -0.29 4.69
C LEU A 41 -19.18 0.31 5.54
N GLY A 42 -19.33 0.31 6.87
CA GLY A 42 -18.28 0.72 7.79
C GLY A 42 -16.99 -0.09 7.60
N HIS A 43 -17.10 -1.42 7.65
CA HIS A 43 -15.96 -2.31 7.43
C HIS A 43 -15.37 -2.20 6.02
N LEU A 44 -16.20 -1.96 5.00
CA LEU A 44 -15.72 -1.73 3.63
C LEU A 44 -14.81 -0.50 3.56
N ASN A 45 -15.16 0.58 4.27
CA ASN A 45 -14.35 1.79 4.32
C ASN A 45 -13.03 1.56 5.06
N GLU A 46 -13.05 0.79 6.15
CA GLU A 46 -11.83 0.37 6.87
C GLU A 46 -10.90 -0.41 5.95
N VAL A 47 -11.40 -1.44 5.27
CA VAL A 47 -10.64 -2.27 4.34
C VAL A 47 -10.05 -1.43 3.19
N LYS A 48 -10.84 -0.52 2.60
CA LYS A 48 -10.36 0.40 1.55
C LYS A 48 -9.22 1.30 2.05
N ARG A 49 -9.30 1.79 3.30
CA ARG A 49 -8.23 2.61 3.91
C ARG A 49 -6.95 1.81 4.13
N VAL A 50 -7.07 0.54 4.54
CA VAL A 50 -5.91 -0.35 4.69
C VAL A 50 -5.27 -0.65 3.34
N LEU A 51 -6.05 -1.00 2.31
CA LEU A 51 -5.54 -1.22 0.95
C LEU A 51 -4.79 0.00 0.39
N ALA A 52 -5.34 1.21 0.59
CA ALA A 52 -4.65 2.45 0.20
C ALA A 52 -3.30 2.63 0.92
N SER A 53 -3.23 2.24 2.19
CA SER A 53 -1.99 2.31 2.98
C SER A 53 -0.94 1.32 2.50
N ILE A 54 -1.35 0.08 2.15
CA ILE A 54 -0.47 -0.94 1.58
C ILE A 54 0.08 -0.49 0.22
N SER A 55 -0.79 0.04 -0.65
CA SER A 55 -0.38 0.57 -1.96
C SER A 55 0.67 1.69 -1.84
N GLN A 56 0.48 2.61 -0.89
CA GLN A 56 1.45 3.69 -0.64
C GLN A 56 2.80 3.16 -0.12
N GLN A 57 2.81 2.10 0.69
CA GLN A 57 4.05 1.49 1.18
C GLN A 57 4.86 0.88 0.03
N ARG A 58 4.21 0.16 -0.89
CA ARG A 58 4.91 -0.41 -2.07
C ARG A 58 5.54 0.66 -2.96
N VAL A 59 4.87 1.79 -3.18
CA VAL A 59 5.42 2.90 -3.99
C VAL A 59 6.69 3.46 -3.34
N ARG A 60 6.73 3.58 -2.01
CA ARG A 60 7.93 4.06 -1.30
C ARG A 60 9.13 3.13 -1.47
N ASP A 61 8.93 1.81 -1.38
CA ASP A 61 10.02 0.85 -1.56
C ASP A 61 10.57 0.84 -3.00
N THR A 62 9.70 1.07 -4.00
CA THR A 62 10.10 1.07 -5.42
C THR A 62 10.84 2.34 -5.85
N THR A 63 10.73 3.44 -5.08
CA THR A 63 11.36 4.73 -5.44
C THR A 63 12.82 4.85 -4.95
N ALA A 64 13.35 3.83 -4.26
CA ALA A 64 14.74 3.80 -3.83
C ALA A 64 15.68 3.24 -4.92
N LYS A 65 16.13 4.15 -5.82
CA LYS A 65 17.27 4.07 -6.78
C LYS A 65 16.92 3.64 -8.23
N PRO A 66 17.49 4.33 -9.25
CA PRO A 66 18.92 4.18 -9.55
C PRO A 66 19.75 5.47 -9.56
N ALA A 67 20.96 5.32 -9.04
CA ALA A 67 22.08 6.23 -9.18
C ALA A 67 22.62 6.19 -10.62
N TRP A 68 22.10 7.04 -11.51
CA TRP A 68 22.61 7.20 -12.90
C TRP A 68 22.93 8.66 -13.27
N GLY A 69 23.00 9.57 -12.29
CA GLY A 69 23.34 10.98 -12.52
C GLY A 69 24.83 11.34 -12.36
N GLY A 70 25.67 10.40 -11.91
CA GLY A 70 27.06 10.69 -11.51
C GLY A 70 28.07 10.76 -12.66
N LEU A 71 27.82 10.07 -13.78
CA LEU A 71 28.78 9.96 -14.89
C LEU A 71 28.73 11.13 -15.89
N PHE A 72 27.63 11.87 -15.96
CA PHE A 72 27.49 12.98 -16.91
C PHE A 72 28.01 14.34 -16.40
N ARG A 73 28.45 14.44 -15.14
CA ARG A 73 28.93 15.70 -14.55
C ARG A 73 30.43 15.96 -14.76
N MET A 74 31.21 14.94 -15.15
CA MET A 74 32.64 15.10 -15.43
C MET A 74 32.96 15.55 -16.86
N ALA A 75 31.99 15.52 -17.78
CA ALA A 75 32.20 15.92 -19.18
C ALA A 75 32.11 17.44 -19.42
N ARG A 76 31.82 18.27 -18.39
CA ARG A 76 31.70 19.73 -18.52
C ARG A 76 32.81 20.54 -17.84
N LEU A 77 33.87 19.88 -17.38
CA LEU A 77 35.06 20.53 -16.82
C LEU A 77 36.27 20.48 -17.76
N LEU A 78 36.08 19.99 -18.99
CA LEU A 78 37.14 19.92 -20.00
C LEU A 78 36.66 20.40 -21.39
N GLY A 79 35.88 21.48 -21.41
CA GLY A 79 35.45 22.19 -22.61
C GLY A 79 35.45 23.69 -22.39
#